data_AF-A0A2M8KR89-F1
#
_entry.id   AF-A0A2M8KR89-F1
#
_cell.length_a   1.000
_cell.length_b   1.000
_cell.length_c   1.000
_cell.angle_alpha   90.00
_cell.angle_beta   90.00
_cell.angle_gamma   90.00
#
_symmetry.space_group_name_H-M   'P 1'
#
loop_
_entity.id
_entity.type
_entity.pdbx_description
1 polymer ?
#
loop_
_entity_poly.entity_id
_entity_poly.type
_entity_poly.pdbx_seq_one_letter_code
_entity_poly.pdbx_strand_id
1 'polypeptide(L)'
;MLLADIDIERAIADKSIVIRPQPNFSVALSACALDLRLNNVFEVFEYSKMPYFDPKNAEQELAMKRITINMDDFFVLQPGEFALASTLEWVELPYDIAARLEGRSSLGRLGIVVHSTAALIHPGMRGNVVLELGNHSRMPVALYPSMRVCSLSFEQLTCPAQRPYHLQKNAKYAQQKGVEKSKIQEED
;
A
#
# COMPACT_ATOMS: atom_id res chain seq x y z
N MET A 1 6.83 19.59 4.35
CA MET A 1 7.94 19.73 3.37
C MET A 1 8.28 18.35 2.85
N LEU A 2 8.50 18.18 1.55
CA LEU A 2 8.85 16.88 0.96
C LEU A 2 10.32 16.55 1.23
N LEU A 3 10.63 15.31 1.63
CA LEU A 3 12.01 14.86 1.84
C LEU A 3 12.67 14.55 0.49
N ALA A 4 13.91 15.03 0.31
CA ALA A 4 14.75 14.66 -0.82
C ALA A 4 15.33 13.25 -0.62
N ASP A 5 15.84 12.65 -1.70
CA ASP A 5 16.54 11.36 -1.69
C ASP A 5 17.55 11.19 -0.54
N ILE A 6 18.42 12.18 -0.34
CA ILE A 6 19.45 12.15 0.72
C ILE A 6 18.85 12.17 2.12
N ASP A 7 17.72 12.85 2.32
CA ASP A 7 17.04 12.93 3.61
C ASP A 7 16.26 11.63 3.88
N ILE A 8 15.66 11.02 2.85
CA ILE A 8 15.05 9.69 2.94
C ILE A 8 16.12 8.65 3.33
N GLU A 9 17.27 8.65 2.66
CA GLU A 9 18.36 7.74 2.95
C GLU A 9 18.86 7.90 4.39
N ARG A 10 19.08 9.14 4.85
CA ARG A 10 19.47 9.44 6.23
C ARG A 10 18.44 8.98 7.25
N ALA A 11 17.16 9.27 7.02
CA ALA A 11 16.07 8.87 7.91
C ALA A 11 15.91 7.34 7.99
N ILE A 12 16.27 6.61 6.94
CA ILE A 12 16.29 5.14 6.99
C ILE A 12 17.56 4.64 7.70
N ALA A 13 18.71 5.26 7.46
CA ALA A 13 19.99 4.90 8.09
C ALA A 13 19.98 5.11 9.61
N ASP A 14 19.37 6.19 10.11
CA ASP A 14 19.22 6.47 11.53
C ASP A 14 18.03 5.73 12.20
N LYS A 15 17.25 5.00 11.38
CA LYS A 15 16.07 4.21 11.78
C LYS A 15 14.89 5.05 12.28
N SER A 16 14.84 6.35 11.97
CA SER A 16 13.64 7.16 12.19
C SER A 16 12.49 6.70 11.29
N ILE A 17 12.77 6.39 10.03
CA ILE A 17 11.90 5.66 9.11
C ILE A 17 12.41 4.23 9.00
N VAL A 18 11.54 3.23 9.20
CA VAL A 18 11.93 1.82 9.06
C VAL A 18 11.33 1.25 7.79
N ILE A 19 12.19 0.77 6.88
CA ILE A 19 11.78 0.03 5.68
C ILE A 19 12.44 -1.35 5.74
N ARG A 20 11.64 -2.43 5.73
CA ARG A 20 12.14 -3.80 5.81
C ARG A 20 11.52 -4.68 4.71
N PRO A 21 12.32 -5.41 3.92
CA PRO A 21 13.78 -5.49 3.95
C PRO A 21 14.45 -4.16 3.54
N GLN A 22 15.74 -4.00 3.91
CA GLN A 22 16.51 -2.79 3.60
C GLN A 22 16.50 -2.55 2.07
N PRO A 23 16.09 -1.37 1.60
CA PRO A 23 16.07 -1.08 0.17
C PRO A 23 17.50 -0.92 -0.39
N ASN A 24 17.69 -1.34 -1.64
CA ASN A 24 18.88 -0.95 -2.41
C ASN A 24 18.66 0.45 -2.98
N PHE A 25 19.24 1.46 -2.34
CA PHE A 25 19.06 2.87 -2.68
C PHE A 25 19.45 3.21 -4.12
N SER A 26 20.44 2.54 -4.71
CA SER A 26 20.86 2.77 -6.11
C SER A 26 19.76 2.46 -7.14
N VAL A 27 18.76 1.67 -6.76
CA VAL A 27 17.64 1.26 -7.63
C VAL A 27 16.30 1.80 -7.13
N ALA A 28 16.12 1.87 -5.82
CA ALA A 28 14.84 2.19 -5.20
C ALA A 28 14.63 3.70 -4.99
N LEU A 29 15.68 4.51 -4.85
CA LEU A 29 15.52 5.95 -4.68
C LEU A 29 15.35 6.67 -6.02
N SER A 30 14.44 7.63 -5.99
CA SER A 30 14.33 8.72 -6.94
C SER A 30 14.53 10.04 -6.19
N ALA A 31 14.54 11.18 -6.88
CA ALA A 31 14.87 12.49 -6.30
C ALA A 31 14.13 12.86 -5.00
N CYS A 32 12.92 12.34 -4.77
CA CYS A 32 12.12 12.60 -3.55
C CYS A 32 11.16 11.47 -3.17
N ALA A 33 11.41 10.24 -3.66
CA ALA A 33 10.54 9.11 -3.36
C ALA A 33 11.31 7.78 -3.37
N LEU A 34 10.80 6.83 -2.59
CA LEU A 34 11.33 5.47 -2.48
C LEU A 34 10.37 4.47 -3.13
N ASP A 35 10.82 3.80 -4.19
CA ASP A 35 10.07 2.71 -4.83
C ASP A 35 9.91 1.52 -3.87
N LEU A 36 8.70 0.97 -3.79
CA LEU A 36 8.36 -0.25 -3.07
C LEU A 36 7.94 -1.35 -4.04
N ARG A 37 8.05 -2.60 -3.58
CA ARG A 37 7.82 -3.79 -4.40
C ARG A 37 6.49 -4.45 -4.08
N LEU A 38 5.96 -5.17 -5.06
CA LEU A 38 4.71 -5.92 -4.94
C LEU A 38 4.93 -7.23 -4.17
N ASN A 39 4.06 -7.52 -3.20
CA ASN A 39 4.00 -8.82 -2.54
C ASN A 39 3.29 -9.87 -3.43
N ASN A 40 3.38 -11.16 -3.10
CA ASN A 40 2.86 -12.24 -3.95
C ASN A 40 1.44 -12.70 -3.58
N VAL A 41 0.76 -12.00 -2.67
CA VAL A 41 -0.58 -12.34 -2.20
C VAL A 41 -1.58 -11.25 -2.61
N PHE A 42 -2.71 -11.70 -3.18
CA PHE A 42 -3.78 -10.87 -3.68
C PHE A 42 -5.11 -11.30 -3.04
N GLU A 43 -6.05 -10.37 -2.85
CA GLU A 43 -7.45 -10.65 -2.56
C GLU A 43 -8.30 -10.13 -3.71
N VAL A 44 -9.11 -11.01 -4.31
CA VAL A 44 -10.01 -10.67 -5.42
C VAL A 44 -11.46 -10.84 -5.01
N PHE A 45 -12.35 -9.97 -5.49
CA PHE A 45 -13.77 -10.07 -5.18
C PHE A 45 -14.44 -11.26 -5.88
N GLU A 46 -15.22 -12.03 -5.14
CA GLU A 46 -16.12 -13.05 -5.67
C GLU A 46 -17.52 -12.45 -5.87
N TYR A 47 -17.64 -11.53 -6.83
CA TYR A 47 -18.83 -10.70 -7.06
C TYR A 47 -20.13 -11.48 -7.30
N SER A 48 -20.06 -12.76 -7.69
CA SER A 48 -21.25 -13.61 -7.87
C SER A 48 -21.82 -14.15 -6.56
N LYS A 49 -21.09 -14.05 -5.44
CA LYS A 49 -21.54 -14.57 -4.14
C LYS A 49 -22.46 -13.61 -3.38
N MET A 50 -22.50 -12.34 -3.77
CA MET A 50 -23.24 -11.29 -3.07
C MET A 50 -23.80 -10.26 -4.05
N PRO A 51 -25.01 -9.72 -3.81
CA PRO A 51 -25.61 -8.75 -4.72
C PRO A 51 -25.02 -7.33 -4.57
N TYR A 52 -24.54 -6.96 -3.39
CA TYR A 52 -23.98 -5.63 -3.09
C TYR A 52 -23.18 -5.64 -1.77
N PHE A 53 -22.40 -4.59 -1.54
CA PHE A 53 -21.80 -4.28 -0.24
C PHE A 53 -22.63 -3.22 0.50
N ASP A 54 -22.99 -3.49 1.74
CA ASP A 54 -23.60 -2.54 2.67
C ASP A 54 -22.58 -2.22 3.77
N PRO A 55 -21.91 -1.05 3.70
CA PRO A 55 -20.94 -0.61 4.69
C PRO A 55 -21.46 -0.55 6.13
N LYS A 56 -22.79 -0.46 6.32
CA LYS A 56 -23.43 -0.39 7.64
C LYS A 56 -23.83 -1.74 8.21
N ASN A 57 -23.79 -2.79 7.40
CA ASN A 57 -24.13 -4.13 7.86
C ASN A 57 -22.86 -4.82 8.39
N ALA A 58 -22.71 -4.81 9.71
CA ALA A 58 -21.58 -5.42 10.41
C ALA A 58 -21.50 -6.96 10.28
N GLU A 59 -22.59 -7.62 9.90
CA GLU A 59 -22.64 -9.08 9.72
C GLU A 59 -22.28 -9.50 8.28
N GLN A 60 -22.19 -8.54 7.35
CA GLN A 60 -21.98 -8.84 5.94
C GLN A 60 -20.50 -9.15 5.65
N GLU A 61 -20.13 -10.43 5.55
CA GLU A 61 -18.75 -10.79 5.22
C GLU A 61 -18.37 -10.38 3.78
N LEU A 62 -17.19 -9.78 3.60
CA LEU A 62 -16.65 -9.47 2.28
C LEU A 62 -16.23 -10.76 1.55
N ALA A 63 -17.02 -11.15 0.55
CA ALA A 63 -16.71 -12.26 -0.36
C ALA A 63 -15.49 -11.94 -1.23
N MET A 64 -14.31 -12.23 -0.69
CA MET A 64 -13.03 -12.14 -1.38
C MET A 64 -12.24 -13.42 -1.23
N LYS A 65 -11.58 -13.82 -2.31
CA LYS A 65 -10.71 -14.98 -2.41
C LYS A 65 -9.26 -14.56 -2.37
N ARG A 66 -8.50 -15.16 -1.46
CA ARG A 66 -7.04 -15.05 -1.39
C ARG A 66 -6.38 -15.86 -2.49
N ILE A 67 -5.47 -15.24 -3.22
CA ILE A 67 -4.64 -15.86 -4.26
C ILE A 67 -3.18 -15.62 -3.90
N THR A 68 -2.37 -16.68 -3.87
CA THR A 68 -0.91 -16.60 -3.69
C THR A 68 -0.23 -17.03 -4.98
N ILE A 69 0.68 -16.21 -5.48
CA ILE A 69 1.40 -16.44 -6.73
C ILE A 69 2.83 -16.92 -6.40
N ASN A 70 3.36 -17.87 -7.17
CA ASN A 70 4.76 -18.24 -7.03
C ASN A 70 5.67 -17.08 -7.44
N MET A 71 6.87 -16.99 -6.88
CA MET A 71 7.76 -15.85 -7.15
C MET A 71 8.18 -15.72 -8.62
N ASP A 72 8.16 -16.82 -9.37
CA ASP A 72 8.52 -16.87 -10.81
C ASP A 72 7.31 -16.75 -11.75
N ASP A 73 6.09 -16.66 -11.19
CA ASP A 73 4.83 -16.52 -11.93
C ASP A 73 4.34 -15.04 -11.90
N PHE A 74 3.15 -14.79 -12.46
CA PHE A 74 2.51 -13.48 -12.45
C PHE A 74 1.01 -13.56 -12.17
N PHE A 75 0.49 -12.50 -11.57
CA PHE A 75 -0.95 -12.24 -11.46
C PHE A 75 -1.42 -11.44 -12.67
N VAL A 76 -2.49 -11.86 -13.35
CA VAL A 76 -3.08 -11.07 -14.44
C VAL A 76 -4.25 -10.26 -13.90
N LEU A 77 -4.11 -8.93 -13.91
CA LEU A 77 -5.21 -8.03 -13.58
C LEU A 77 -5.98 -7.68 -14.86
N GLN A 78 -7.23 -8.14 -14.97
CA GLN A 78 -8.02 -7.94 -16.18
C GLN A 78 -8.52 -6.49 -16.32
N PRO A 79 -8.85 -6.03 -17.54
CA PRO A 79 -9.52 -4.75 -17.75
C PRO A 79 -10.77 -4.60 -16.88
N GLY A 80 -10.87 -3.49 -16.13
CA GLY A 80 -12.00 -3.19 -15.25
C GLY A 80 -12.00 -3.95 -13.92
N GLU A 81 -11.03 -4.83 -13.67
CA GLU A 81 -10.92 -5.53 -12.39
C GLU A 81 -10.21 -4.71 -11.32
N PHE A 82 -10.51 -5.09 -10.08
CA PHE A 82 -9.93 -4.56 -8.86
C PHE A 82 -9.42 -5.72 -8.01
N ALA A 83 -8.22 -5.58 -7.45
CA ALA A 83 -7.64 -6.52 -6.51
C ALA A 83 -6.93 -5.78 -5.37
N LEU A 84 -7.02 -6.31 -4.15
CA LEU A 84 -6.15 -5.86 -3.08
C LEU A 84 -4.83 -6.62 -3.14
N ALA A 85 -3.74 -5.91 -2.91
CA ALA A 85 -2.42 -6.50 -2.69
C ALA A 85 -1.72 -5.76 -1.55
N SER A 86 -0.43 -5.99 -1.37
CA SER A 86 0.37 -5.21 -0.44
C SER A 86 1.77 -4.99 -0.99
N THR A 87 2.47 -4.02 -0.40
CA THR A 87 3.91 -3.91 -0.57
C THR A 87 4.60 -5.10 0.09
N LEU A 88 5.70 -5.55 -0.52
CA LEU A 88 6.60 -6.52 0.08
C LEU A 88 7.23 -5.90 1.35
N GLU A 89 7.57 -4.62 1.27
CA GLU A 89 8.18 -3.89 2.37
C GLU A 89 7.19 -3.62 3.51
N TRP A 90 7.68 -3.84 4.72
CA TRP A 90 7.16 -3.28 5.96
C TRP A 90 7.68 -1.86 6.16
N VAL A 91 6.78 -0.94 6.51
CA VAL A 91 7.05 0.49 6.73
C VAL A 91 6.73 0.85 8.18
N GLU A 92 7.60 1.62 8.83
CA GLU A 92 7.29 2.34 10.07
C GLU A 92 7.65 3.81 9.93
N LEU A 93 6.72 4.68 10.31
CA LEU A 93 6.92 6.13 10.29
C LEU A 93 7.07 6.68 11.71
N PRO A 94 7.91 7.71 11.92
CA PRO A 94 7.93 8.45 13.18
C PRO A 94 6.66 9.32 13.30
N TYR A 95 6.54 10.06 14.39
CA TYR A 95 5.29 10.78 14.70
C TYR A 95 5.19 12.13 13.99
N ASP A 96 6.28 12.59 13.40
CA ASP A 96 6.44 13.88 12.74
C ASP A 96 6.60 13.77 11.22
N ILE A 97 6.49 12.56 10.66
CA ILE A 97 6.50 12.31 9.21
C ILE A 97 5.23 11.59 8.81
N ALA A 98 4.57 12.10 7.78
CA ALA A 98 3.58 11.37 7.00
C ALA A 98 4.22 10.90 5.69
N ALA A 99 3.63 9.88 5.05
CA ALA A 99 4.03 9.51 3.69
C ALA A 99 2.81 9.49 2.76
N ARG A 100 3.04 9.62 1.46
CA ARG A 100 2.02 9.41 0.43
C ARG A 100 2.43 8.25 -0.45
N LEU A 101 1.47 7.35 -0.68
CA LEU A 101 1.56 6.31 -1.68
C LEU A 101 1.33 6.92 -3.06
N GLU A 102 2.33 6.82 -3.91
CA GLU A 102 2.30 7.32 -5.28
C GLU A 102 2.36 6.16 -6.27
N GLY A 103 1.63 6.29 -7.37
CA GLY A 103 1.76 5.37 -8.50
C GLY A 103 3.06 5.60 -9.28
N ARG A 104 3.58 4.55 -9.90
CA ARG A 104 4.72 4.69 -10.82
C ARG A 104 4.20 5.11 -12.20
N SER A 105 4.75 6.17 -12.77
CA SER A 105 4.31 6.69 -14.08
C SER A 105 4.29 5.61 -15.18
N SER A 106 5.26 4.69 -15.17
CA SER A 106 5.32 3.57 -16.11
C SER A 106 4.10 2.64 -16.02
N LEU A 107 3.61 2.35 -14.80
CA LEU A 107 2.42 1.51 -14.59
C LEU A 107 1.14 2.30 -14.86
N GLY A 108 1.10 3.57 -14.47
CA GLY A 108 -0.02 4.47 -14.80
C GLY A 108 -0.25 4.59 -16.31
N ARG A 109 0.82 4.59 -17.12
CA ARG A 109 0.73 4.57 -18.61
C ARG A 109 0.19 3.24 -19.18
N LEU A 110 0.18 2.17 -18.39
CA LEU A 110 -0.51 0.92 -18.70
C LEU A 110 -1.94 0.88 -18.13
N GLY A 111 -2.43 1.98 -17.56
CA GLY A 111 -3.75 2.07 -16.94
C GLY A 111 -3.84 1.43 -15.55
N ILE A 112 -2.71 1.10 -14.91
CA ILE A 112 -2.72 0.55 -13.56
C ILE A 112 -2.74 1.68 -12.53
N VAL A 113 -3.75 1.64 -11.65
CA VAL A 113 -3.84 2.45 -10.43
C VAL A 113 -3.42 1.61 -9.24
N VAL A 114 -2.72 2.21 -8.27
CA VAL A 114 -2.20 1.50 -7.08
C VAL A 114 -2.91 1.86 -5.77
N HIS A 115 -3.67 2.96 -5.80
CA HIS A 115 -4.62 3.36 -4.79
C HIS A 115 -5.79 4.06 -5.50
N SER A 116 -7.00 3.99 -4.93
CA SER A 116 -8.18 4.68 -5.44
C SER A 116 -8.38 6.02 -4.75
N THR A 117 -8.31 6.06 -3.41
CA THR A 117 -8.66 7.26 -2.64
C THR A 117 -7.79 7.49 -1.40
N ALA A 118 -7.20 6.45 -0.82
CA ALA A 118 -6.47 6.53 0.45
C ALA A 118 -4.94 6.48 0.24
N ALA A 119 -4.36 7.57 -0.29
CA ALA A 119 -2.91 7.66 -0.52
C ALA A 119 -2.10 7.98 0.75
N LEU A 120 -2.73 8.52 1.80
CA LEU A 120 -2.02 9.00 2.99
C LEU A 120 -1.65 7.86 3.92
N ILE A 121 -0.36 7.76 4.25
CA ILE A 121 0.16 6.90 5.31
C ILE A 121 0.41 7.79 6.53
N HIS A 122 -0.34 7.52 7.59
CA HIS A 122 -0.35 8.35 8.79
C HIS A 122 0.95 8.25 9.60
N PRO A 123 1.35 9.34 10.30
CA PRO A 123 2.46 9.30 11.24
C PRO A 123 2.26 8.22 12.32
N GLY A 124 3.34 7.51 12.64
CA GLY A 124 3.27 6.35 13.53
C GLY A 124 2.58 5.12 12.93
N MET A 125 2.34 5.05 11.61
CA MET A 125 1.95 3.81 10.95
C MET A 125 3.08 2.77 11.09
N ARG A 126 2.70 1.50 11.26
CA ARG A 126 3.60 0.34 11.24
C ARG A 126 2.89 -0.79 10.49
N GLY A 127 3.44 -1.30 9.41
CA GLY A 127 2.79 -2.36 8.63
C GLY A 127 3.30 -2.48 7.19
N ASN A 128 2.83 -3.49 6.46
CA ASN A 128 2.84 -3.43 5.00
C ASN A 128 1.84 -2.38 4.51
N VAL A 129 2.06 -1.78 3.35
CA VAL A 129 1.09 -0.85 2.74
C VAL A 129 0.17 -1.67 1.84
N VAL A 130 -1.13 -1.64 2.10
CA VAL A 130 -2.13 -2.29 1.23
C VAL A 130 -2.30 -1.45 -0.04
N LEU A 131 -2.40 -2.14 -1.18
CA LEU A 131 -2.55 -1.54 -2.50
C LEU A 131 -3.94 -1.87 -3.03
N GLU A 132 -4.60 -0.88 -3.60
CA GLU A 132 -5.91 -0.98 -4.24
C GLU A 132 -5.67 -0.99 -5.76
N LEU A 133 -5.29 -2.15 -6.28
CA LEU A 133 -4.86 -2.30 -7.67
C LEU A 133 -6.07 -2.33 -8.59
N GLY A 134 -6.15 -1.39 -9.53
CA GLY A 134 -7.18 -1.35 -10.57
C GLY A 134 -6.56 -1.27 -11.96
N ASN A 135 -7.20 -1.91 -12.94
CA ASN A 135 -6.79 -1.82 -14.34
C ASN A 135 -7.84 -1.05 -15.16
N HIS A 136 -7.54 0.21 -15.47
CA HIS A 136 -8.38 1.11 -16.26
C HIS A 136 -8.06 1.04 -17.77
N SER A 137 -7.12 0.18 -18.18
CA SER A 137 -6.83 -0.04 -19.60
C SER A 137 -7.82 -1.01 -20.24
N ARG A 138 -7.62 -1.27 -21.54
CA ARG A 138 -8.37 -2.29 -22.30
C ARG A 138 -7.62 -3.60 -22.45
N MET A 139 -6.42 -3.71 -21.87
CA MET A 139 -5.57 -4.90 -21.98
C MET A 139 -5.31 -5.49 -20.59
N PRO A 140 -5.26 -6.83 -20.45
CA PRO A 140 -4.79 -7.45 -19.22
C PRO A 140 -3.34 -7.05 -18.94
N VAL A 141 -3.00 -6.85 -17.68
CA VAL A 141 -1.62 -6.51 -17.27
C VAL A 141 -1.10 -7.58 -16.32
N ALA A 142 0.06 -8.15 -16.66
CA ALA A 142 0.76 -9.09 -15.81
C ALA A 142 1.53 -8.34 -14.71
N LEU A 143 1.29 -8.70 -13.46
CA LEU A 143 1.93 -8.17 -12.27
C LEU A 143 2.77 -9.26 -11.62
N TYR A 144 4.07 -9.01 -11.55
CA TYR A 144 5.05 -9.97 -11.04
C TYR A 144 5.35 -9.69 -9.57
N PRO A 145 5.40 -10.70 -8.69
CA PRO A 145 5.95 -10.54 -7.35
C PRO A 145 7.32 -9.87 -7.38
N SER A 146 7.63 -9.07 -6.35
CA SER A 146 8.87 -8.28 -6.23
C SER A 146 9.10 -7.19 -7.28
N MET A 147 8.21 -7.00 -8.27
CA MET A 147 8.33 -5.84 -9.17
C MET A 147 8.10 -4.54 -8.41
N ARG A 148 8.77 -3.45 -8.81
CA ARG A 148 8.49 -2.11 -8.27
C ARG A 148 7.10 -1.67 -8.71
N VAL A 149 6.20 -1.45 -7.76
CA VAL A 149 4.77 -1.23 -8.03
C VAL A 149 4.31 0.19 -7.71
N CYS A 150 4.84 0.77 -6.65
CA CYS A 150 4.51 2.10 -6.18
C CYS A 150 5.74 2.78 -5.62
N SER A 151 5.62 4.03 -5.22
CA SER A 151 6.64 4.77 -4.50
C SER A 151 6.05 5.47 -3.29
N LEU A 152 6.85 5.70 -2.25
CA LEU A 152 6.50 6.57 -1.13
C LEU A 152 7.24 7.89 -1.23
N SER A 153 6.51 8.99 -1.18
CA SER A 153 7.08 10.29 -0.85
C SER A 153 6.81 10.59 0.62
N PHE A 154 7.73 11.31 1.28
CA PHE A 154 7.66 11.57 2.72
C PHE A 154 7.56 13.06 2.98
N GLU A 155 6.69 13.43 3.92
CA GLU A 155 6.41 14.82 4.26
C GLU A 155 6.56 15.07 5.75
N GLN A 156 7.43 16.03 6.09
CA GLN A 156 7.57 16.54 7.45
C GLN A 156 6.32 17.32 7.86
N LEU A 157 5.75 16.94 9.00
CA LEU A 157 4.66 17.66 9.69
C LEU A 157 5.20 18.95 10.32
N THR A 158 4.30 19.90 10.59
CA THR A 158 4.65 21.14 11.31
C THR A 158 5.08 20.89 12.75
N CYS A 159 4.60 19.82 13.37
CA CYS A 159 5.06 19.30 14.66
C CYS A 159 4.68 17.80 14.79
N PRO A 160 5.29 17.05 15.73
CA PRO A 160 4.91 15.66 15.97
C PRO A 160 3.43 15.48 16.30
N ALA A 161 2.79 14.48 15.69
CA ALA A 161 1.40 14.15 15.92
C ALA A 161 1.18 13.71 17.38
N GLN A 162 0.25 14.37 18.08
CA GLN A 162 -0.14 13.98 19.43
C GLN A 162 -0.93 12.66 19.47
N ARG A 163 -1.50 12.24 18.34
CA ARG A 163 -2.31 11.02 18.19
C ARG A 163 -1.77 10.17 17.04
N PRO A 164 -0.57 9.57 17.18
CA PRO A 164 0.02 8.74 16.13
C PRO A 164 -0.83 7.50 15.88
N TYR A 165 -0.85 7.01 14.63
CA TYR A 165 -1.83 6.04 14.16
C TYR A 165 -1.89 4.77 15.02
N HIS A 166 -0.77 4.07 15.22
CA HIS A 166 -0.75 2.81 15.97
C HIS A 166 -1.13 2.91 17.46
N LEU A 167 -1.25 4.12 18.03
CA LEU A 167 -1.72 4.34 19.41
C LEU A 167 -3.20 4.69 19.49
N GLN A 168 -3.87 4.92 18.36
CA GLN A 168 -5.30 5.21 18.35
C GLN A 168 -6.09 3.93 18.63
N LYS A 169 -7.13 4.03 19.45
CA LYS A 169 -7.96 2.86 19.83
C LYS A 169 -8.70 2.25 18.63
N ASN A 170 -9.03 3.08 17.65
CA ASN A 170 -9.72 2.72 16.41
C ASN A 170 -8.74 2.52 15.23
N ALA A 171 -7.45 2.27 15.49
CA ALA A 171 -6.46 2.00 14.45
C ALA A 171 -6.63 0.61 13.85
N LYS A 172 -7.60 0.47 12.94
CA LYS A 172 -8.03 -0.81 12.34
C LYS A 172 -6.91 -1.62 11.69
N TYR A 173 -5.94 -0.92 11.11
CA TYR A 173 -4.90 -1.51 10.26
C TYR A 173 -3.50 -1.37 10.87
N ALA A 174 -3.42 -1.11 12.19
CA ALA A 174 -2.15 -1.04 12.88
C ALA A 174 -1.45 -2.42 12.85
N GLN A 175 -0.17 -2.44 12.47
CA GLN A 175 0.66 -3.65 12.40
C GLN A 175 0.19 -4.69 11.36
N GLN A 176 -0.57 -4.27 10.33
CA GLN A 176 -1.03 -5.18 9.30
C GLN A 176 0.13 -5.87 8.57
N LYS A 177 -0.02 -7.18 8.33
CA LYS A 177 0.99 -8.03 7.69
C LYS A 177 0.46 -8.54 6.36
N GLY A 178 1.04 -8.06 5.27
CA GLY A 178 0.59 -8.36 3.93
C GLY A 178 -0.73 -7.66 3.58
N VAL A 179 -1.55 -8.33 2.78
CA VAL A 179 -2.87 -7.83 2.35
C VAL A 179 -3.94 -8.13 3.39
N GLU A 180 -4.76 -7.14 3.69
CA GLU A 180 -5.89 -7.25 4.62
C GLU A 180 -7.16 -6.67 3.97
N LYS A 181 -8.32 -7.28 4.27
CA LYS A 181 -9.61 -6.84 3.74
C LYS A 181 -10.09 -5.59 4.48
N SER A 182 -11.07 -4.89 3.91
CA SER A 182 -11.67 -3.74 4.57
C SER A 182 -12.33 -4.12 5.90
N LYS A 183 -12.09 -3.30 6.92
CA LYS A 183 -12.70 -3.32 8.27
C LYS A 183 -13.71 -2.20 8.44
N ILE A 184 -14.41 -1.82 7.36
CA ILE A 184 -15.39 -0.71 7.40
C ILE A 184 -16.48 -0.91 8.45
N GLN A 185 -16.81 -2.16 8.79
CA GLN A 185 -17.79 -2.52 9.82
C GLN A 185 -17.36 -2.13 11.24
N GLU A 186 -16.06 -1.90 11.46
CA GLU A 186 -15.52 -1.39 12.71
C GLU A 186 -15.55 0.17 12.76
N GLU A 187 -16.21 0.85 11.81
CA GLU A 187 -16.46 2.31 11.90
C GLU A 187 -17.63 2.56 12.87
N ASP A 188 -17.48 3.55 13.74
CA ASP A 188 -18.52 4.01 14.66
C ASP A 188 -19.74 4.60 13.93
#